data_AF-A0A9P6XQX8-F1
#
_entry.id   AF-A0A9P6XQX8-F1
#
_cell.length_a   1.000
_cell.length_b   1.000
_cell.length_c   1.000
_cell.angle_alpha   90.00
_cell.angle_beta   90.00
_cell.angle_gamma   90.00
#
_symmetry.space_group_name_H-M   'P 1'
#
loop_
_entity.id
_entity.type
_entity.pdbx_description
1 polymer ?
#
loop_
_entity_poly.entity_id
_entity_poly.type
_entity_poly.pdbx_seq_one_letter_code
_entity_poly.pdbx_strand_id
1 'polypeptide(L)'
;MISRIPSRSLKKGLAVDALAVSLAGCTGDKWGFPYKAGVQQGNWITQEQVALLQPGMTREQVRFALGSPTLTSVLHANRWDYPYYYKPGYGEARERKRQAA
;
A
#
# COMPACT_ATOMS: atom_id res chain seq x y z
N MET A 1 -27.72 -30.43 -48.97
CA MET A 1 -27.34 -29.27 -49.82
C MET A 1 -26.33 -28.42 -49.04
N ILE A 2 -25.10 -28.28 -49.55
CA ILE A 2 -24.02 -27.51 -48.89
C ILE A 2 -24.17 -26.04 -49.30
N SER A 3 -24.55 -25.18 -48.35
CA SER A 3 -24.68 -23.74 -48.59
C SER A 3 -23.30 -23.11 -48.81
N ARG A 4 -23.00 -22.73 -50.05
CA ARG A 4 -21.78 -21.95 -50.36
C ARG A 4 -22.01 -20.52 -49.87
N ILE A 5 -21.42 -20.20 -48.73
CA ILE A 5 -21.44 -18.83 -48.21
C ILE A 5 -20.72 -17.94 -49.24
N PRO A 6 -21.37 -16.88 -49.74
CA PRO A 6 -20.76 -16.02 -50.75
C PRO A 6 -19.53 -15.32 -50.16
N SER A 7 -18.42 -15.32 -50.91
CA SER A 7 -17.13 -14.75 -50.47
C SER A 7 -17.21 -13.28 -50.05
N ARG A 8 -18.20 -12.54 -50.56
CA ARG A 8 -18.51 -11.17 -50.13
C ARG A 8 -19.02 -11.09 -48.68
N SER A 9 -19.82 -12.06 -48.22
CA SER A 9 -20.30 -12.11 -46.83
C SER A 9 -19.19 -12.53 -45.87
N LEU A 10 -18.30 -13.43 -46.31
CA LEU A 10 -17.12 -13.84 -45.52
C LEU A 10 -16.15 -12.67 -45.32
N LYS A 11 -15.87 -11.89 -46.37
CA LYS A 11 -15.02 -10.69 -46.31
C LYS A 11 -15.60 -9.61 -45.40
N LYS A 12 -16.93 -9.42 -45.41
CA LYS A 12 -17.62 -8.47 -44.53
C LYS A 12 -17.52 -8.89 -43.06
N GLY A 13 -17.73 -10.17 -42.75
CA GLY A 13 -17.57 -10.70 -41.39
C GLY A 13 -16.16 -10.47 -40.86
N LEU A 14 -15.15 -10.84 -41.67
CA LEU A 14 -13.74 -10.70 -41.28
C LEU A 14 -13.32 -9.24 -41.03
N ALA A 15 -13.88 -8.29 -41.79
CA ALA A 15 -13.63 -6.86 -41.59
C ALA A 15 -14.29 -6.32 -40.30
N VAL A 16 -15.48 -6.81 -39.95
CA VAL A 16 -16.18 -6.43 -38.71
C VAL A 16 -15.45 -6.97 -37.49
N ASP A 17 -14.98 -8.22 -37.54
CA ASP A 17 -14.20 -8.82 -36.44
C ASP A 17 -12.86 -8.10 -36.25
N ALA A 18 -12.16 -7.77 -37.34
CA ALA A 18 -10.90 -7.01 -37.26
C ALA A 18 -11.10 -5.62 -36.61
N LEU A 19 -12.21 -4.95 -36.90
CA LEU A 19 -12.54 -3.65 -36.30
C LEU A 19 -12.88 -3.78 -34.81
N ALA A 20 -13.64 -4.81 -34.43
CA ALA A 20 -14.00 -5.08 -33.04
C ALA A 20 -12.77 -5.39 -32.16
N VAL A 21 -11.82 -6.18 -32.67
CA VAL A 21 -10.54 -6.48 -31.99
C VAL A 21 -9.69 -5.23 -31.81
N SER A 22 -9.69 -4.32 -32.79
CA SER A 22 -8.92 -3.07 -32.74
C SER A 22 -9.43 -2.12 -31.64
N LEU A 23 -10.74 -2.13 -31.34
CA LEU A 23 -11.35 -1.29 -30.30
C LEU A 23 -11.15 -1.84 -28.88
N ALA A 24 -10.88 -3.14 -28.72
CA ALA A 24 -10.64 -3.76 -27.41
C ALA A 24 -9.28 -3.38 -26.79
N GLY A 25 -8.34 -2.86 -27.59
CA GLY A 25 -6.98 -2.53 -27.16
C GLY A 25 -6.86 -1.41 -26.13
N CYS A 26 -7.90 -0.60 -25.93
CA CYS A 26 -7.88 0.57 -25.04
C CYS A 26 -8.38 0.28 -23.61
N THR A 27 -8.80 -0.95 -23.30
CA THR A 27 -9.42 -1.30 -21.99
C THR A 27 -8.44 -1.98 -21.03
N GLY A 28 -7.16 -1.60 -21.09
CA GLY A 28 -6.17 -2.10 -20.15
C GLY A 28 -6.18 -1.29 -18.86
N ASP A 29 -6.66 -1.87 -17.75
CA ASP A 29 -6.51 -1.33 -16.38
C ASP A 29 -5.04 -1.18 -15.93
N LYS A 30 -4.08 -1.44 -16.84
CA LYS A 30 -2.63 -1.36 -16.64
C LYS A 30 -2.00 -0.09 -17.23
N TRP A 31 -2.80 0.87 -17.68
CA TRP A 31 -2.30 2.18 -18.09
C TRP A 31 -1.90 2.97 -16.84
N GLY A 32 -0.60 2.92 -16.53
CA GLY A 32 0.11 3.58 -15.43
C GLY A 32 -0.70 4.63 -14.67
N PHE A 33 -1.35 4.18 -13.60
CA PHE A 33 -1.91 5.07 -12.57
C PHE A 33 -0.82 6.08 -12.11
N PRO A 34 -1.21 7.30 -11.70
CA PRO A 34 -0.25 8.30 -11.25
C PRO A 34 0.63 7.72 -10.14
N TYR A 35 1.93 8.02 -10.22
CA TYR A 35 2.90 7.57 -9.23
C TYR A 35 2.40 7.83 -7.81
N LYS A 36 2.23 6.75 -7.04
CA LYS A 36 1.92 6.84 -5.62
C LYS A 36 3.24 6.78 -4.85
N ALA A 37 3.54 7.83 -4.10
CA ALA A 37 4.64 7.81 -3.14
C ALA A 37 4.30 6.87 -1.98
N GLY A 38 5.30 6.19 -1.44
CA GLY A 38 5.14 5.45 -0.19
C GLY A 38 4.91 6.40 0.97
N VAL A 39 3.95 6.08 1.84
CA VAL A 39 3.61 6.88 3.02
C VAL A 39 4.11 6.15 4.26
N GLN A 40 4.93 6.86 5.06
CA GLN A 40 5.39 6.42 6.37
C GLN A 40 4.70 7.27 7.44
N GLN A 41 4.13 6.63 8.46
CA GLN A 41 3.44 7.31 9.56
C GLN A 41 3.84 6.71 10.91
N GLY A 42 3.99 7.58 11.90
CA GLY A 42 4.32 7.21 13.27
C GLY A 42 5.83 7.16 13.53
N ASN A 43 6.22 6.47 14.61
CA ASN A 43 7.60 6.44 15.09
C ASN A 43 8.34 5.20 14.58
N TRP A 44 9.43 5.43 13.85
CA TRP A 44 10.35 4.35 13.49
C TRP A 44 11.27 4.03 14.68
N ILE A 45 10.96 2.95 15.39
CA ILE A 45 11.78 2.47 16.51
C ILE A 45 12.62 1.28 16.07
N THR A 46 13.94 1.42 16.25
CA THR A 46 14.90 0.35 15.98
C THR A 46 15.15 -0.52 17.20
N GLN A 47 15.76 -1.69 17.01
CA GLN A 47 16.01 -2.61 18.13
C GLN A 47 17.05 -2.05 19.10
N GLU A 48 18.00 -1.29 18.58
CA GLU A 48 19.07 -0.62 19.31
C GLU A 48 18.49 0.45 20.25
N GLN A 49 17.50 1.22 19.79
CA GLN A 49 16.80 2.20 20.64
C GLN A 49 16.03 1.53 21.77
N VAL A 50 15.39 0.37 21.51
CA VAL A 50 14.72 -0.41 22.56
C VAL A 50 15.73 -1.00 23.55
N ALA A 51 16.92 -1.40 23.08
CA ALA A 51 17.96 -1.94 23.96
C ALA A 51 18.55 -0.90 24.93
N LEU A 52 18.38 0.40 24.64
CA LEU A 52 18.75 1.46 25.57
C LEU A 52 17.80 1.57 26.76
N LEU A 53 16.58 1.02 26.67
CA LEU A 53 15.58 1.12 27.72
C LEU A 53 15.93 0.18 28.89
N GLN A 54 15.82 0.71 30.10
CA GLN A 54 15.99 -0.05 31.33
C GLN A 54 14.81 0.17 32.27
N PRO A 55 14.38 -0.86 33.03
CA PRO A 55 13.36 -0.69 34.05
C PRO A 55 13.74 0.41 35.05
N GLY A 56 12.78 1.28 35.39
CA GLY A 56 13.01 2.40 36.31
C GLY A 56 13.47 3.71 35.67
N MET A 57 13.67 3.75 34.34
CA MET A 57 13.91 5.00 33.63
C MET A 57 12.76 5.99 33.79
N THR A 58 13.08 7.27 33.90
CA THR A 58 12.07 8.33 33.93
C THR A 58 11.47 8.53 32.54
N ARG A 59 10.24 9.07 32.49
CA ARG A 59 9.56 9.40 31.23
C ARG A 59 10.40 10.30 30.30
N GLU A 60 11.18 11.21 30.87
CA GLU A 60 12.07 12.09 30.11
C GLU A 60 13.24 11.34 29.48
N GLN A 61 13.84 10.40 30.22
CA GLN A 61 14.91 9.53 29.71
C GLN A 61 14.41 8.64 28.58
N VAL A 62 13.20 8.08 28.71
CA VAL A 62 12.57 7.27 27.65
C VAL A 62 12.31 8.11 26.39
N ARG A 63 11.84 9.36 26.53
CA ARG A 63 11.67 10.29 25.40
C ARG A 63 12.99 10.68 24.75
N PHE A 64 14.07 10.77 25.51
CA PHE A 64 15.40 11.02 24.96
C PHE A 64 15.89 9.83 24.12
N ALA A 65 15.61 8.60 24.56
CA ALA A 65 16.03 7.38 23.87
C ALA A 65 15.17 7.06 22.62
N LEU A 66 13.84 7.13 22.73
CA LEU A 66 12.90 6.72 21.66
C LEU A 66 12.28 7.89 20.88
N GLY A 67 12.45 9.12 21.35
CA GLY A 67 11.72 10.28 20.86
C GLY A 67 10.33 10.44 21.48
N SER A 68 9.62 11.47 21.05
CA SER A 68 8.26 11.75 21.52
C SER A 68 7.25 10.82 20.83
N PRO A 69 6.31 10.21 21.57
CA PRO A 69 5.28 9.36 20.97
C PRO A 69 4.36 10.18 20.09
N THR A 70 4.02 9.66 18.91
CA THR A 70 3.10 10.32 17.96
C THR A 70 1.65 10.26 18.45
N LEU A 71 1.31 9.28 19.30
CA LEU A 71 0.01 9.15 19.94
C LEU A 71 0.15 9.17 21.45
N THR A 72 -0.55 10.11 22.10
CA THR A 72 -0.76 10.11 23.54
C THR A 72 -2.21 9.73 23.81
N SER A 73 -2.44 8.65 24.54
CA SER A 73 -3.79 8.26 24.92
C SER A 73 -4.32 9.21 26.00
N VAL A 74 -5.46 9.86 25.73
CA VAL A 74 -6.16 10.69 26.75
C VAL A 74 -6.74 9.83 27.88
N LEU A 75 -6.98 8.55 27.63
CA LEU A 75 -7.58 7.60 28.59
C LEU A 75 -6.51 6.86 29.42
N HIS A 76 -5.28 6.80 28.93
CA HIS A 76 -4.19 6.06 29.58
C HIS A 76 -2.92 6.90 29.65
N ALA A 77 -2.87 7.81 30.63
CA ALA A 77 -1.74 8.72 30.83
C ALA A 77 -0.41 8.02 31.18
N ASN A 78 -0.46 6.75 31.60
CA ASN A 78 0.70 5.96 32.01
C ASN A 78 1.20 4.98 30.94
N ARG A 79 0.57 4.92 29.76
CA ARG A 79 0.99 4.04 28.67
C ARG A 79 1.31 4.85 27.42
N TRP A 80 2.48 4.63 26.84
CA TRP A 80 2.88 5.24 25.58
C TRP A 80 2.91 4.22 24.47
N ASP A 81 2.27 4.59 23.36
CA ASP A 81 2.21 3.75 22.17
C ASP A 81 3.05 4.38 21.07
N TYR A 82 3.90 3.56 20.45
CA TYR A 82 4.73 3.94 19.31
C TYR A 82 4.33 3.13 18.07
N PRO A 83 3.16 3.42 17.46
CA PRO A 83 2.75 2.73 16.26
C PRO A 83 3.64 3.13 15.08
N TYR A 84 3.98 2.16 14.24
CA TYR A 84 4.60 2.42 12.95
C TYR A 84 3.72 1.85 11.84
N TYR A 85 3.47 2.68 10.83
CA TYR A 85 2.69 2.31 9.66
C TYR A 85 3.46 2.68 8.39
N TYR A 86 3.59 1.70 7.50
CA TYR A 86 4.21 1.88 6.20
C TYR A 86 3.30 1.37 5.10
N LYS A 87 2.86 2.27 4.22
CA LYS A 87 2.13 1.91 3.01
C LYS A 87 3.02 2.19 1.79
N PRO A 88 3.55 1.18 1.11
CA PRO A 88 4.21 1.41 -0.17
C PRO A 88 3.18 1.93 -1.18
N GLY A 89 3.61 2.76 -2.13
CA GLY A 89 2.71 3.34 -3.14
C GLY A 89 1.92 2.30 -3.95
N TYR A 90 2.54 1.14 -4.15
CA TYR A 90 1.96 -0.06 -4.72
C TYR A 90 2.28 -1.26 -3.82
N GLY A 91 1.29 -2.11 -3.54
CA GLY A 91 1.42 -3.27 -2.67
C GLY A 91 0.74 -3.12 -1.31
N GLU A 92 0.96 -4.11 -0.45
CA GLU A 92 0.28 -4.22 0.84
C GLU A 92 0.86 -3.30 1.91
N ALA A 93 -0.02 -2.76 2.75
CA ALA A 93 0.39 -1.97 3.90
C ALA A 93 1.01 -2.85 4.99
N ARG A 94 2.05 -2.34 5.65
CA ARG A 94 2.69 -2.96 6.80
C ARG A 94 2.44 -2.12 8.03
N GLU A 95 1.75 -2.70 8.99
CA GLU A 95 1.58 -2.12 10.32
C GLU A 95 2.46 -2.86 11.32
N ARG A 96 3.25 -2.11 12.11
CA ARG A 96 4.09 -2.65 13.17
C ARG A 96 3.67 -2.00 14.48
N LYS A 97 2.82 -2.68 15.23
CA LYS A 97 2.47 -2.31 16.62
C LYS A 97 3.51 -2.94 17.54
N ARG A 98 4.53 -2.19 17.93
CA ARG A 98 5.38 -2.55 19.07
C ARG A 98 4.86 -1.79 20.28
N GLN A 99 4.25 -2.51 21.22
CA GLN A 99 3.94 -1.96 22.53
C GLN A 99 5.23 -2.01 23.34
N ALA A 100 5.77 -0.85 23.71
CA ALA A 100 6.77 -0.79 24.76
C ALA A 100 6.00 -0.90 26.09
N ALA A 101 6.23 -1.99 26.81
CA ALA A 101 5.64 -2.24 28.13
C ALA A 101 6.28 -1.33 29.19
#